data_AF-A0A7X9R6M6-F1
#
_entry.id   AF-A0A7X9R6M6-F1
#
_cell.length_a   1.000
_cell.length_b   1.000
_cell.length_c   1.000
_cell.angle_alpha   90.00
_cell.angle_beta   90.00
_cell.angle_gamma   90.00
#
_symmetry.space_group_name_H-M   'P 1'
#
loop_
_entity.id
_entity.type
_entity.pdbx_description
1 polymer ?
#
loop_
_entity_poly.entity_id
_entity_poly.type
_entity_poly.pdbx_seq_one_letter_code
_entity_poly.pdbx_strand_id
1 'polypeptide(L)' 'MESYVKMLHATKVVGAALLTIGIAVFLYGTFVSEYSTIMGVGIGIVMGAVFTFIIGMILVASEEMISKQLKKESV' A
#
# COMPACT_ATOMS: atom_id res chain seq x y z
N MET A 1 -13.63 2.85 17.15
CA MET A 1 -12.70 1.70 16.97
C MET A 1 -13.01 0.91 15.70
N GLU A 2 -14.27 0.68 15.30
CA GLU A 2 -14.58 -0.05 14.06
C GLU A 2 -14.02 0.59 12.77
N SER A 3 -14.03 1.92 12.63
CA SER A 3 -13.51 2.60 11.43
C SER A 3 -12.02 2.33 11.21
N TYR A 4 -11.21 2.52 12.27
CA TYR A 4 -9.77 2.25 12.23
C TYR A 4 -9.44 0.81 11.80
N VAL A 5 -10.14 -0.19 12.38
CA VAL A 5 -9.90 -1.59 12.03
C VAL A 5 -10.31 -1.86 10.57
N LYS A 6 -11.39 -1.24 10.09
CA LYS A 6 -11.82 -1.32 8.69
C LYS A 6 -10.83 -0.67 7.73
N MET A 7 -10.35 0.53 8.02
CA MET A 7 -9.38 1.23 7.17
C MET A 7 -8.02 0.53 7.19
N LEU A 8 -7.55 0.06 8.35
CA LEU A 8 -6.33 -0.75 8.43
C LEU A 8 -6.46 -2.02 7.58
N HIS A 9 -7.60 -2.71 7.65
CA HIS A 9 -7.83 -3.90 6.85
C HIS A 9 -7.90 -3.58 5.34
N ALA A 10 -8.61 -2.53 4.95
CA ALA A 10 -8.69 -2.08 3.57
C ALA A 10 -7.31 -1.71 3.00
N THR A 11 -6.55 -0.89 3.73
CA THR A 11 -5.17 -0.54 3.38
C THR A 11 -4.28 -1.78 3.27
N LYS A 12 -4.41 -2.74 4.19
CA LYS A 12 -3.63 -3.98 4.15
C LYS A 12 -3.96 -4.83 2.91
N VAL A 13 -5.24 -4.97 2.57
CA VAL A 13 -5.69 -5.76 1.40
C VAL A 13 -5.26 -5.08 0.09
N VAL A 14 -5.51 -3.78 -0.05
CA VAL A 14 -5.16 -3.02 -1.26
C VAL A 14 -3.63 -2.97 -1.44
N GLY A 15 -2.91 -2.70 -0.36
CA GLY A 15 -1.45 -2.71 -0.34
C GLY A 15 -0.87 -4.07 -0.70
N ALA A 16 -1.36 -5.16 -0.11
CA ALA A 16 -0.91 -6.52 -0.42
C ALA A 16 -1.21 -6.94 -1.87
N ALA A 17 -2.38 -6.58 -2.40
CA ALA A 17 -2.75 -6.86 -3.78
C ALA A 17 -1.83 -6.12 -4.77
N LEU A 18 -1.60 -4.82 -4.56
CA LEU A 18 -0.70 -4.01 -5.39
C LEU A 18 0.75 -4.52 -5.35
N LEU A 19 1.25 -4.88 -4.16
CA LEU A 19 2.58 -5.46 -4.00
C LEU A 19 2.72 -6.80 -4.74
N THR A 20 1.70 -7.66 -4.62
CA THR A 20 1.71 -8.98 -5.28
C THR A 20 1.71 -8.84 -6.80
N ILE A 21 0.88 -7.93 -7.34
CA ILE A 21 0.84 -7.63 -8.77
C ILE A 21 2.19 -7.03 -9.22
N GLY A 22 2.76 -6.08 -8.46
CA GLY A 22 4.04 -5.47 -8.77
C GLY A 22 5.20 -6.47 -8.80
N ILE A 23 5.25 -7.39 -7.83
CA ILE A 23 6.25 -8.47 -7.79
C ILE A 23 6.06 -9.41 -8.98
N ALA A 24 4.83 -9.79 -9.31
CA ALA A 24 4.55 -10.65 -10.46
C ALA A 24 4.97 -10.02 -11.79
N VAL A 25 4.67 -8.74 -12.00
CA VAL A 25 5.06 -8.00 -13.21
C VAL A 25 6.58 -7.78 -13.26
N PHE A 26 7.22 -7.53 -12.11
CA PHE A 26 8.68 -7.42 -12.02
C PHE A 26 9.35 -8.74 -12.38
N LEU A 27 8.93 -9.87 -11.79
CA LEU A 27 9.45 -11.20 -12.10
C LEU A 27 9.22 -11.57 -13.57
N TYR A 28 8.04 -11.27 -14.12
CA TYR A 28 7.77 -11.48 -15.54
C TYR A 28 8.71 -10.65 -16.43
N GLY A 29 8.89 -9.37 -16.10
CA GLY A 29 9.78 -8.47 -16.82
C GLY A 29 11.26 -8.88 -16.76
N THR A 30 11.72 -9.46 -15.64
CA THR A 30 13.12 -9.89 -15.47
C THR A 30 13.42 -11.26 -16.09
N PHE A 31 12.48 -12.21 -16.05
CA PHE A 31 12.71 -13.59 -16.50
C PHE A 31 12.27 -13.86 -17.94
N VAL A 32 11.28 -13.13 -18.46
CA VAL A 32 10.66 -13.41 -19.78
C VAL A 32 11.09 -12.41 -20.85
N SER A 33 11.59 -11.24 -20.46
CA SER A 33 11.80 -10.13 -21.40
C SER A 33 13.28 -9.76 -21.55
N GLU A 34 13.82 -9.97 -22.77
CA GLU A 34 15.05 -9.31 -23.24
C GLU A 34 14.85 -7.79 -23.51
N TYR A 35 13.64 -7.27 -23.30
CA TYR A 35 13.26 -5.88 -23.57
C TYR A 35 13.36 -5.00 -22.31
N SER A 36 14.41 -4.18 -22.26
CA SER A 36 14.67 -3.16 -21.23
C SER A 36 13.45 -2.32 -20.81
N THR A 37 12.52 -2.05 -21.72
CA THR A 37 11.30 -1.26 -21.46
C THR A 37 10.34 -1.92 -20.47
N ILE A 38 10.16 -3.24 -20.52
CA ILE A 38 9.23 -3.97 -19.64
C ILE A 38 9.81 -4.01 -18.22
N MET A 39 11.13 -4.12 -18.09
CA MET A 39 11.82 -4.02 -16.81
C MET A 39 11.61 -2.64 -16.15
N GLY A 40 11.68 -1.57 -16.94
CA GLY A 40 11.40 -0.20 -16.46
C GLY A 40 9.96 -0.02 -15.96
N VAL A 41 8.97 -0.61 -16.64
CA VAL A 41 7.57 -0.62 -16.18
C VAL A 41 7.44 -1.41 -14.87
N GLY A 42 8.11 -2.57 -14.75
CA GLY A 42 8.15 -3.35 -13.51
C GLY A 42 8.70 -2.56 -12.33
N ILE A 43 9.81 -1.83 -12.51
CA ILE A 43 10.37 -0.95 -11.48
C ILE A 43 9.38 0.16 -11.10
N GLY A 44 8.72 0.77 -12.08
CA GLY A 44 7.70 1.80 -11.84
C GLY A 44 6.52 1.30 -11.02
N ILE A 45 6.03 0.08 -11.30
CA ILE A 45 4.92 -0.53 -10.55
C ILE A 45 5.36 -0.86 -9.11
N VAL A 46 6.57 -1.39 -8.91
CA VAL A 46 7.10 -1.68 -7.56
C VAL A 46 7.29 -0.38 -6.76
N MET A 47 7.91 0.64 -7.34
CA MET A 47 8.07 1.95 -6.69
C MET A 47 6.71 2.58 -6.36
N GLY A 48 5.75 2.54 -7.30
CA GLY A 48 4.40 3.03 -7.09
C GLY A 48 3.67 2.29 -5.98
N ALA A 49 3.78 0.96 -5.93
CA ALA A 49 3.17 0.13 -4.88
C ALA A 49 3.72 0.48 -3.49
N VAL A 50 5.03 0.75 -3.37
CA VAL A 50 5.64 1.20 -2.10
C VAL A 50 5.08 2.55 -1.67
N PHE A 51 4.97 3.51 -2.59
CA PHE A 51 4.37 4.82 -2.29
C PHE A 51 2.91 4.71 -1.85
N THR A 52 2.10 3.93 -2.57
CA THR A 52 0.69 3.70 -2.20
C THR A 52 0.58 3.03 -0.82
N PHE A 53 1.48 2.10 -0.49
CA PHE A 53 1.52 1.46 0.82
C PHE A 53 1.83 2.45 1.94
N ILE A 54 2.83 3.32 1.76
CA ILE A 54 3.20 4.34 2.75
C ILE A 54 2.06 5.33 2.98
N ILE A 55 1.43 5.84 1.92
CA ILE A 55 0.29 6.77 2.03
C ILE A 55 -0.87 6.11 2.77
N GLY A 56 -1.19 4.86 2.44
CA GLY A 56 -2.23 4.10 3.14
C GLY A 56 -1.93 3.91 4.63
N MET A 57 -0.68 3.60 4.99
CA MET A 57 -0.25 3.46 6.39
C MET A 57 -0.36 4.78 7.16
N ILE A 58 0.01 5.90 6.54
CA ILE A 58 -0.12 7.24 7.14
C ILE A 58 -1.59 7.57 7.43
N LEU A 59 -2.50 7.31 6.48
CA LEU A 59 -3.94 7.55 6.68
C LEU A 59 -4.52 6.74 7.84
N VAL A 60 -4.11 5.48 7.98
CA VAL A 60 -4.53 4.62 9.09
C VAL A 60 -3.99 5.15 10.43
N ALA A 61 -2.72 5.58 10.47
CA ALA A 61 -2.15 6.19 11.66
C ALA A 61 -2.84 7.51 12.04
N SER A 62 -3.21 8.33 11.04
CA SER A 62 -3.99 9.55 11.26
C SER A 62 -5.37 9.28 11.84
N GLU A 63 -6.08 8.26 11.34
CA GLU A 63 -7.35 7.83 11.94
C GLU A 63 -7.18 7.39 13.41
N GLU A 64 -6.10 6.66 13.73
CA GLU A 64 -5.81 6.24 15.10
C GLU A 64 -5.59 7.43 16.03
N MET A 65 -4.81 8.43 15.59
CA MET A 65 -4.55 9.66 16.35
C MET A 65 -5.83 10.47 16.58
N ILE A 66 -6.65 10.66 15.55
CA ILE A 66 -7.93 11.39 15.65
C ILE A 66 -8.88 10.64 16.59
N SER A 67 -8.98 9.32 16.47
CA SER A 67 -9.87 8.51 17.31
C SER A 67 -9.42 8.53 18.79
N LYS A 68 -8.10 8.58 19.07
CA LYS A 68 -7.56 8.77 20.42
C LYS A 68 -7.83 10.16 20.99
N GLN A 69 -7.74 11.22 20.17
CA GLN A 69 -8.08 12.59 20.58
C GLN A 69 -9.57 12.71 20.96
N LEU A 70 -10.47 12.25 20.08
CA LEU A 70 -11.92 12.27 20.35
C LEU A 70 -12.31 11.51 21.62
N LYS A 71 -11.67 10.37 21.89
CA LYS A 71 -11.89 9.61 23.14
C LYS A 71 -11.38 10.33 24.38
N LYS A 72 -10.34 11.16 24.24
CA LYS A 72 -9.74 11.91 25.37
C LYS A 72 -10.56 13.16 25.72
N GLU A 73 -11.28 13.72 24.76
CA GLU A 73 -12.13 14.92 24.92
C GLU A 73 -13.53 14.59 25.46
N SER A 74 -13.93 13.31 25.45
CA SER A 74 -15.21 12.82 25.97
C SER A 74 -15.12 12.22 27.39
N VAL A 75 -13.99 12.43 28.08
CA VAL A 75 -13.74 12.07 29.50
C VAL A 75 -13.41 13.34 30.27
#